data_AF-A0AB39BPF2-F1
#
_entry.id   AF-A0AB39BPF2-F1
#
_cell.length_a   1.000
_cell.length_b   1.000
_cell.length_c   1.000
_cell.angle_alpha   90.00
_cell.angle_beta   90.00
_cell.angle_gamma   90.00
#
_symmetry.space_group_name_H-M   'P 1'
#
loop_
_entity.id
_entity.type
_entity.pdbx_description
1 polymer ?
#
loop_
_entity_poly.entity_id
_entity_poly.type
_entity_poly.pdbx_seq_one_letter_code
_entity_poly.pdbx_strand_id
1 'polypeptide(L)'
;MKHLHIWKNDKFTEPYIQLINKHFDQSEHSFLIIHKGSGVPITSSENVRGILKNINGIIRIIIEMYRSNKIYLHSLFDLKVVIILFFQPWLLKKSNWII
;
A
#
# COMPACT_ATOMS: atom_id res chain seq x y z
N MET A 1 -8.23 -10.41 -3.25
CA MET A 1 -7.54 -9.39 -2.42
C MET A 1 -8.56 -8.67 -1.56
N LYS A 2 -8.47 -8.82 -0.24
CA LYS A 2 -9.34 -8.17 0.74
C LYS A 2 -8.65 -6.98 1.42
N HIS A 3 -7.34 -7.07 1.64
CA HIS A 3 -6.54 -6.12 2.40
C HIS A 3 -5.48 -5.48 1.50
N LEU A 4 -5.52 -4.15 1.38
CA LEU A 4 -4.52 -3.37 0.64
C LEU A 4 -3.65 -2.59 1.61
N HIS A 5 -2.35 -2.78 1.55
CA HIS A 5 -1.36 -2.00 2.30
C HIS A 5 -0.67 -1.03 1.34
N ILE A 6 -0.73 0.27 1.64
CA ILE A 6 -0.01 1.30 0.89
C ILE A 6 1.12 1.82 1.78
N TRP A 7 2.33 1.73 1.26
CA TRP A 7 3.53 2.05 2.02
C TRP A 7 4.58 2.74 1.17
N LYS A 8 5.24 3.75 1.72
CA LYS A 8 6.54 4.21 1.22
C LYS A 8 7.63 3.22 1.61
N ASN A 9 8.53 2.84 0.70
CA ASN A 9 9.66 1.96 1.03
C ASN A 9 10.51 2.58 2.17
N ASP A 10 10.60 1.87 3.30
CA ASP A 10 11.38 2.21 4.49
C ASP A 10 11.88 0.92 5.18
N LYS A 11 12.77 1.04 6.17
CA LYS A 11 13.39 -0.07 6.90
C LYS A 11 12.40 -1.03 7.60
N PHE A 12 11.17 -0.57 7.85
CA PHE A 12 10.12 -1.36 8.48
C PHE A 12 9.22 -2.09 7.47
N THR A 13 9.32 -1.76 6.18
CA THR A 13 8.46 -2.34 5.14
C THR A 13 8.63 -3.85 5.04
N GLU A 14 9.87 -4.33 4.92
CA GLU A 14 10.15 -5.77 4.79
C GLU A 14 9.76 -6.58 6.04
N PRO A 15 10.18 -6.21 7.28
CA PRO A 15 9.76 -6.94 8.48
C PRO A 15 8.25 -7.08 8.66
N TYR A 16 7.49 -6.06 8.29
CA TYR A 16 6.02 -6.11 8.39
C TYR A 16 5.40 -6.98 7.30
N ILE A 17 5.91 -6.94 6.06
CA ILE A 17 5.47 -7.87 5.00
C ILE A 17 5.68 -9.30 5.48
N GLN A 18 6.85 -9.60 6.06
CA GLN A 18 7.14 -10.93 6.62
C GLN A 18 6.20 -11.30 7.77
N LEU A 19 5.92 -10.37 8.69
CA LEU A 19 4.97 -10.58 9.79
C LEU A 19 3.57 -10.93 9.25
N ILE A 20 3.09 -10.20 8.24
CA ILE A 20 1.77 -10.46 7.66
C ILE A 20 1.77 -11.79 6.92
N ASN A 21 2.74 -12.05 6.05
CA ASN A 21 2.80 -13.29 5.27
C ASN A 21 3.01 -14.53 6.18
N LYS A 22 3.59 -14.37 7.37
CA LYS A 22 3.78 -15.46 8.35
C LYS A 22 2.50 -15.80 9.12
N HIS A 23 1.66 -14.81 9.40
CA HIS A 23 0.53 -14.96 10.32
C HIS A 23 -0.86 -14.84 9.66
N PHE A 24 -0.93 -14.40 8.40
CA PHE A 24 -2.17 -14.19 7.66
C PHE A 24 -2.06 -14.79 6.25
N ASP A 25 -3.20 -15.04 5.61
CA ASP A 25 -3.25 -15.57 4.24
C ASP A 25 -2.71 -14.53 3.25
N GLN A 26 -1.54 -14.83 2.67
CA GLN A 26 -0.85 -13.98 1.71
C GLN A 26 -1.74 -13.57 0.52
N SER A 27 -2.66 -14.43 0.07
CA SER A 27 -3.53 -14.18 -1.09
C SER A 27 -4.60 -13.11 -0.84
N GLU A 28 -4.90 -12.85 0.44
CA GLU A 28 -5.87 -11.85 0.85
C GLU A 28 -5.25 -10.45 0.98
N HIS A 29 -3.92 -10.39 1.15
CA HIS A 29 -3.16 -9.16 1.35
C HIS A 29 -2.41 -8.74 0.09
N SER A 30 -2.25 -7.44 -0.11
CA SER A 30 -1.43 -6.88 -1.19
C SER A 30 -0.70 -5.65 -0.70
N PHE A 31 0.57 -5.55 -1.05
CA PHE A 31 1.46 -4.47 -0.64
C PHE A 31 1.83 -3.63 -1.85
N LEU A 32 1.35 -2.38 -1.87
CA LEU A 32 1.75 -1.37 -2.84
C LEU A 32 2.84 -0.50 -2.25
N ILE A 33 4.06 -0.72 -2.74
CA ILE A 33 5.24 -0.04 -2.26
C ILE A 33 5.56 1.14 -3.19
N ILE A 34 5.35 2.34 -2.68
CA ILE A 34 5.67 3.60 -3.35
C ILE A 34 7.17 3.86 -3.22
N HIS A 35 7.87 3.86 -4.35
CA HIS A 35 9.32 4.04 -4.37
C HIS A 35 9.69 5.54 -4.46
N LYS A 36 10.51 6.04 -3.52
CA LYS A 36 11.39 7.21 -3.70
C LYS A 36 12.80 6.70 -3.37
N GLY A 37 13.81 7.08 -4.16
CA GLY A 37 15.17 6.51 -4.11
C GLY A 37 15.75 6.25 -2.71
N SER A 38 16.61 5.22 -2.64
CA SER A 38 17.26 4.59 -1.46
C SER A 38 16.39 3.66 -0.60
N GLY A 39 15.44 2.94 -1.20
CA GLY A 39 14.66 1.91 -0.49
C GLY A 39 15.50 0.68 -0.15
N VAL A 40 15.30 0.12 1.04
CA VAL A 40 15.88 -1.16 1.46
C VAL A 40 15.42 -2.23 0.46
N PRO A 41 16.28 -3.21 0.08
CA PRO A 41 15.84 -4.33 -0.75
C PRO A 41 14.68 -5.04 -0.06
N ILE A 42 13.55 -5.09 -0.77
CA ILE A 42 12.35 -5.84 -0.37
C ILE A 42 12.41 -7.17 -1.10
N THR A 43 12.22 -8.26 -0.38
CA THR A 43 12.22 -9.59 -0.98
C THR A 43 11.02 -9.72 -1.92
N SER A 44 11.28 -10.21 -3.14
CA SER A 44 10.22 -10.42 -4.13
C SER A 44 9.21 -11.44 -3.59
N SER A 45 7.95 -11.03 -3.49
CA SER A 45 6.82 -11.87 -3.12
C SER A 45 5.65 -11.56 -4.04
N GLU A 46 4.81 -12.56 -4.34
CA GLU A 46 3.69 -12.42 -5.28
C GLU A 46 2.68 -11.33 -4.88
N ASN A 47 2.56 -11.08 -3.58
CA ASN A 47 1.66 -10.08 -3.03
C ASN A 47 2.30 -8.69 -2.86
N VAL A 48 3.54 -8.50 -3.30
CA VAL A 48 4.28 -7.24 -3.19
C VAL A 48 4.46 -6.63 -4.58
N ARG A 49 4.07 -5.37 -4.73
CA ARG A 49 4.15 -4.64 -6.00
C ARG A 49 4.76 -3.26 -5.80
N GLY A 50 5.85 -3.01 -6.52
CA GLY A 50 6.41 -1.67 -6.63
C GLY A 50 5.56 -0.76 -7.51
N ILE A 51 5.36 0.48 -7.06
CA ILE A 51 4.69 1.53 -7.82
C ILE A 51 5.64 2.72 -8.04
N LEU A 52 5.69 3.17 -9.30
CA LEU A 52 6.39 4.38 -9.72
C LEU A 52 5.58 5.64 -9.38
N LYS A 53 6.27 6.75 -9.13
CA LYS A 53 5.64 8.05 -8.81
C LYS A 53 5.10 8.80 -10.04
N ASN A 54 4.60 8.10 -11.05
CA ASN A 54 3.99 8.68 -12.24
C ASN A 54 2.46 8.56 -12.22
N ILE A 55 1.80 9.07 -13.27
CA ILE A 55 0.34 9.02 -13.43
C ILE A 55 -0.17 7.57 -13.44
N ASN A 56 0.55 6.67 -14.12
CA ASN A 56 0.19 5.24 -14.16
C ASN A 56 0.19 4.62 -12.76
N GLY A 57 1.15 5.01 -11.91
CA GLY A 57 1.19 4.58 -10.52
C GLY A 57 0.02 5.09 -9.69
N ILE A 58 -0.41 6.35 -9.92
CA ILE A 58 -1.59 6.93 -9.28
C ILE A 58 -2.86 6.16 -9.69
N ILE A 59 -3.04 5.93 -11.00
CA ILE A 59 -4.19 5.17 -11.52
C ILE A 59 -4.21 3.77 -10.90
N ARG A 60 -3.05 3.11 -10.81
CA ARG A 60 -2.95 1.78 -10.21
C ARG A 60 -3.28 1.78 -8.72
N ILE A 61 -2.83 2.77 -7.95
CA ILE A 61 -3.21 2.95 -6.54
C ILE A 61 -4.74 3.04 -6.43
N ILE A 62 -5.36 3.90 -7.24
CA ILE A 62 -6.82 4.09 -7.23
C ILE A 62 -7.53 2.76 -7.53
N ILE A 63 -7.15 2.05 -8.60
CA ILE A 63 -7.76 0.76 -8.97
C ILE A 63 -7.69 -0.24 -7.82
N GLU A 64 -6.52 -0.41 -7.21
CA GLU A 64 -6.34 -1.36 -6.10
C GLU A 64 -7.12 -0.92 -4.85
N MET A 65 -7.22 0.38 -4.57
CA MET A 65 -8.06 0.91 -3.49
C MET A 65 -9.53 0.54 -3.69
N TYR A 66 -10.07 0.65 -4.92
CA TYR A 66 -11.45 0.23 -5.21
C TYR A 66 -11.64 -1.28 -5.09
N ARG A 67 -10.66 -2.10 -5.52
CA ARG A 67 -10.72 -3.57 -5.46
C ARG A 67 -10.61 -4.13 -4.04
N SER A 68 -10.04 -3.39 -3.10
CA SER A 68 -9.85 -3.82 -1.71
C SER A 68 -11.09 -3.61 -0.84
N ASN A 69 -11.27 -4.45 0.18
CA ASN A 69 -12.30 -4.26 1.19
C ASN A 69 -11.82 -3.33 2.31
N LYS A 70 -10.52 -3.41 2.66
CA LYS A 70 -9.85 -2.56 3.64
C LYS A 70 -8.55 -2.04 3.08
N ILE A 71 -8.27 -0.76 3.35
CA ILE A 71 -7.04 -0.08 2.97
C ILE A 71 -6.28 0.24 4.26
N TYR A 72 -4.99 -0.03 4.29
CA TYR A 72 -4.08 0.24 5.39
C TYR A 72 -3.01 1.19 4.90
N LEU A 73 -3.01 2.39 5.46
CA LEU A 73 -2.04 3.43 5.14
C LEU A 73 -0.95 3.37 6.20
N HIS A 74 0.25 2.96 5.82
CA HIS A 74 1.42 2.93 6.71
C HIS A 74 2.21 4.25 6.69
N SER A 75 1.85 5.15 5.79
CA SER A 75 2.45 6.47 5.69
C SER A 75 1.37 7.45 5.25
N LEU A 76 0.72 8.11 6.23
CA LEU A 76 -0.30 9.12 5.93
C LEU A 76 0.26 10.31 5.15
N PHE A 77 1.58 10.51 5.18
CA PHE A 77 2.26 11.66 4.60
C PHE A 77 2.55 11.56 3.09
N ASP A 78 2.08 10.54 2.36
CA ASP A 78 2.14 10.61 0.89
C ASP A 78 1.02 11.52 0.38
N LEU A 79 1.40 12.76 0.03
CA LEU A 79 0.48 13.80 -0.41
C LEU A 79 -0.44 13.33 -1.56
N LYS A 80 0.00 12.42 -2.43
CA LYS A 80 -0.83 11.90 -3.51
C LYS A 80 -1.99 11.06 -2.97
N VAL A 81 -1.71 10.20 -1.98
CA VAL A 81 -2.73 9.37 -1.34
C VAL A 81 -3.72 10.26 -0.56
N VAL A 82 -3.21 11.29 0.13
CA VAL A 82 -4.06 12.28 0.81
C VAL A 82 -4.99 12.98 -0.18
N ILE A 83 -4.46 13.45 -1.32
CA ILE A 83 -5.26 14.09 -2.37
C ILE A 83 -6.33 13.14 -2.91
N ILE A 84 -5.98 11.87 -3.20
CA ILE A 84 -6.95 10.86 -3.65
C ILE A 84 -8.08 10.72 -2.64
N LEU A 85 -7.76 10.56 -1.36
CA LEU A 85 -8.75 10.39 -0.29
C LEU A 85 -9.61 11.62 -0.06
N PHE A 86 -9.03 12.82 -0.21
CA PHE A 86 -9.76 14.09 -0.12
C PHE A 86 -10.85 14.20 -1.19
N PHE A 87 -10.53 13.85 -2.44
CA PHE A 87 -11.51 13.85 -3.53
C PHE A 87 -12.41 12.61 -3.58
N GLN A 88 -12.08 11.55 -2.84
CA GLN A 88 -12.82 10.28 -2.83
C GLN A 88 -13.12 9.81 -1.39
N PRO A 89 -13.97 10.53 -0.64
CA PRO A 89 -14.20 10.28 0.79
C PRO A 89 -14.83 8.91 1.11
N TRP A 90 -15.44 8.22 0.15
CA TRP A 90 -15.91 6.85 0.33
C TRP A 90 -14.76 5.83 0.47
N LEU A 91 -13.60 6.07 -0.16
CA LEU A 91 -12.40 5.26 0.08
C LEU A 91 -11.84 5.48 1.49
N LEU A 92 -12.01 6.69 2.03
CA LEU A 92 -11.59 7.02 3.39
C LEU A 92 -12.34 6.17 4.42
N LYS A 93 -13.64 5.90 4.24
CA LYS A 93 -14.46 5.07 5.16
C LYS A 93 -13.92 3.65 5.38
N LYS A 94 -13.15 3.12 4.42
CA LYS A 94 -12.52 1.79 4.51
C LYS A 94 -11.00 1.85 4.69
N SER A 95 -10.45 3.05 4.83
CA SER A 95 -9.03 3.29 5.09
C SER A 95 -8.76 3.33 6.59
N ASN A 96 -7.70 2.65 7.00
CA ASN A 96 -7.21 2.62 8.36
C ASN A 96 -5.77 3.11 8.32
N TRP A 97 -5.45 4.07 9.18
CA TRP A 97 -4.09 4.50 9.35
C TRP A 97 -3.39 3.58 10.34
N ILE A 98 -2.25 3.01 9.95
CA ILE A 98 -1.39 2.19 10.80
C ILE A 98 -0.10 3.00 11.06
N ILE A 99 0.31 3.02 12.33
CA ILE A 99 1.51 3.68 12.85
C ILE A 99 2.64 2.67 12.93
#